data_AF-A0A533BDU8-F1
#
_entry.id   AF-A0A533BDU8-F1
#
_cell.length_a   1.000
_cell.length_b   1.000
_cell.length_c   1.000
_cell.angle_alpha   90.00
_cell.angle_beta   90.00
_cell.angle_gamma   90.00
#
_symmetry.space_group_name_H-M   'P 1'
#
loop_
_entity.id
_entity.type
_entity.pdbx_description
1 polymer ?
#
loop_
_entity_poly.entity_id
_entity_poly.type
_entity_poly.pdbx_seq_one_letter_code
_entity_poly.pdbx_strand_id
1 'polypeptide(L)'
;MKTSLFLFTICAGLLLAPAAVVANPEMLPKHPGYPMGNAVDPVKGQSLANDPGQTNATGEDSLNKAAAFDDGHSKQNLSVNQNDQRLLEKPGAGLLPKVQGPNIMIEPPVKEGTKVNAAPQ
;
A
#
# COMPACT_ATOMS: atom_id res chain seq x y z
N MET A 1 -43.27 30.75 -26.61
CA MET A 1 -41.81 30.99 -26.68
C MET A 1 -41.14 31.04 -25.31
N LYS A 2 -41.69 31.78 -24.33
CA LYS A 2 -41.07 31.96 -22.99
C LYS A 2 -40.98 30.67 -22.16
N THR A 3 -41.98 29.80 -22.23
CA THR A 3 -42.03 28.51 -21.51
C THR A 3 -41.05 27.47 -22.06
N SER A 4 -40.86 27.43 -23.38
CA SER A 4 -39.89 26.55 -24.04
C SER A 4 -38.44 26.96 -23.73
N LEU A 5 -38.17 28.27 -23.66
CA LEU A 5 -36.85 28.77 -23.29
C LEU A 5 -36.52 28.39 -21.84
N PHE A 6 -37.47 28.54 -20.92
CA PHE A 6 -37.34 28.12 -19.52
C PHE A 6 -37.03 26.63 -19.38
N LEU A 7 -37.75 25.78 -20.12
CA LEU A 7 -37.54 24.33 -20.08
C LEU A 7 -36.14 23.96 -20.60
N PHE A 8 -35.67 24.64 -21.65
CA PHE A 8 -34.34 24.42 -22.19
C PHE A 8 -33.24 24.85 -21.20
N THR A 9 -33.43 25.96 -20.48
CA THR A 9 -32.47 26.41 -19.45
C THR A 9 -32.40 25.44 -18.27
N ILE A 10 -33.53 24.88 -17.85
CA ILE A 10 -33.57 23.88 -16.77
C ILE A 10 -32.88 22.58 -17.22
N CYS A 11 -33.17 22.08 -18.43
CA CYS A 11 -32.51 20.89 -18.96
C CYS A 11 -31.01 21.07 -19.15
N ALA A 12 -30.57 22.23 -19.67
CA ALA A 12 -29.15 22.54 -19.83
C ALA A 12 -28.44 22.65 -18.47
N GLY A 13 -29.08 23.26 -17.46
CA GLY A 13 -28.55 23.34 -16.09
C GLY A 13 -28.43 21.96 -15.42
N LEU A 14 -29.41 21.08 -15.62
CA LEU A 14 -29.38 19.71 -15.09
C LEU A 14 -28.25 18.86 -15.70
N LEU A 15 -27.98 19.05 -17.00
CA LEU A 15 -26.94 18.31 -17.72
C LEU A 15 -25.52 18.80 -17.41
N LEU A 16 -25.34 20.08 -17.04
CA LEU A 16 -24.02 20.64 -16.69
C LEU A 16 -23.63 20.44 -15.21
N ALA A 17 -24.60 20.27 -14.30
CA ALA A 17 -24.34 20.09 -12.87
C ALA A 17 -23.40 18.91 -12.50
N PRO A 18 -23.45 17.73 -13.14
CA PRO A 18 -22.56 16.62 -12.75
C PRO A 18 -21.10 16.79 -13.18
N ALA A 19 -20.80 17.71 -14.10
CA ALA A 19 -19.43 17.91 -14.60
C ALA A 19 -18.49 18.56 -13.55
N ALA A 20 -19.03 19.15 -12.49
CA ALA A 20 -18.24 19.76 -11.41
C ALA A 20 -17.75 18.77 -10.34
N VAL A 21 -18.06 17.46 -10.47
CA VAL A 21 -17.65 16.41 -9.50
C VAL A 21 -16.32 15.73 -9.91
N VAL A 22 -15.69 16.16 -11.00
CA VAL A 22 -14.41 15.59 -11.46
C VAL A 22 -13.25 16.34 -10.81
N ALA A 23 -13.04 16.08 -9.51
CA ALA A 23 -11.75 16.19 -8.79
C ALA A 23 -12.02 16.22 -7.28
N ASN A 24 -12.65 15.18 -6.73
CA ASN A 24 -12.67 15.03 -5.28
C ASN A 24 -11.26 14.62 -4.82
N PRO A 25 -10.50 15.48 -4.11
CA PRO A 25 -9.17 15.15 -3.63
C PRO A 25 -9.17 13.93 -2.69
N GLU A 26 -10.31 13.59 -2.07
CA GLU A 26 -10.48 12.38 -1.25
C GLU A 26 -10.38 11.07 -2.05
N MET A 27 -10.42 11.12 -3.39
CA MET A 27 -10.27 9.92 -4.24
C MET A 27 -8.81 9.56 -4.53
N LEU A 28 -7.85 10.42 -4.15
CA LEU A 28 -6.43 10.07 -4.27
C LEU A 28 -6.03 9.11 -3.15
N PRO A 29 -5.24 8.06 -3.44
CA PRO A 29 -4.67 7.20 -2.41
C PRO A 29 -3.91 8.03 -1.36
N LYS A 30 -4.42 8.03 -0.13
CA LYS A 30 -3.79 8.72 0.98
C LYS A 30 -2.50 7.98 1.34
N HIS A 31 -1.35 8.64 1.16
CA HIS A 31 -0.07 8.10 1.60
C HIS A 31 0.35 8.76 2.93
N PRO A 32 0.84 7.99 3.92
CA PRO A 32 1.50 8.59 5.06
C PRO A 32 2.81 9.24 4.56
N GLY A 33 2.91 10.56 4.69
CA GLY A 33 4.01 11.36 4.13
C GLY A 33 4.23 12.62 4.95
N TYR A 34 5.38 13.29 4.72
CA TYR A 34 5.83 14.46 5.48
C TYR A 34 4.70 15.47 5.68
N PRO A 35 4.42 15.93 6.91
CA PRO A 35 3.22 16.68 7.21
C PRO A 35 3.47 18.11 6.75
N MET A 36 3.02 18.43 5.54
CA MET A 36 2.88 19.82 5.12
C MET A 36 1.74 20.53 5.88
N GLY A 37 0.95 19.79 6.68
CA GLY A 37 -0.20 20.31 7.45
C GLY A 37 0.10 21.49 8.37
N ASN A 38 1.36 21.70 8.76
CA ASN A 38 1.79 22.83 9.59
C ASN A 38 2.50 23.94 8.79
N ALA A 39 2.54 23.86 7.46
CA ALA A 39 3.16 24.88 6.62
C ALA A 39 2.26 26.11 6.58
N VAL A 40 2.75 27.23 7.11
CA VAL A 40 2.03 28.50 7.17
C VAL A 40 2.85 29.56 6.43
N ASP A 41 2.16 30.40 5.66
CA ASP A 41 2.75 31.59 5.03
C ASP A 41 3.32 32.49 6.15
N PRO A 42 4.64 32.74 6.18
CA PRO A 42 5.29 33.49 7.25
C PRO A 42 4.88 34.97 7.27
N VAL A 43 4.27 35.48 6.20
CA VAL A 43 3.84 36.87 6.07
C VAL A 43 2.34 37.01 6.34
N LYS A 44 1.52 36.12 5.77
CA LYS A 44 0.04 36.22 5.85
C LYS A 44 -0.60 35.33 6.91
N GLY A 45 0.15 34.39 7.51
CA GLY A 45 -0.39 33.42 8.46
C GLY A 45 -1.36 32.41 7.83
N GLN A 46 -1.43 32.33 6.50
CA GLN A 46 -2.34 31.45 5.78
C GLN A 46 -1.75 30.04 5.70
N SER A 47 -2.57 29.01 5.92
CA SER A 47 -2.15 27.62 5.67
C SER A 47 -1.75 27.45 4.20
N LEU A 48 -0.54 26.97 3.97
CA LEU A 48 -0.01 26.59 2.65
C LEU A 48 -0.36 25.13 2.30
N ALA A 49 -0.85 24.37 3.28
CA ALA A 49 -1.18 22.97 3.12
C ALA A 49 -2.52 22.83 2.37
N ASN A 50 -2.48 22.22 1.18
CA ASN A 50 -3.68 21.83 0.44
C ASN A 50 -4.27 20.49 0.94
N ASP A 51 -3.53 19.79 1.79
CA ASP A 51 -3.93 18.55 2.48
C ASP A 51 -3.52 18.73 3.95
N PRO A 52 -4.42 18.48 4.93
CA PRO A 52 -4.08 18.48 6.36
C PRO A 52 -2.89 17.55 6.71
N GLY A 53 -2.49 16.68 5.79
CA GLY A 53 -1.36 15.79 5.94
C GLY A 53 -1.73 14.57 6.78
N GLN A 54 -1.01 13.48 6.53
CA GLN A 54 -1.14 12.27 7.32
C GLN A 54 -0.12 12.26 8.45
N THR A 55 -0.38 11.45 9.49
CA THR A 55 0.58 11.24 10.57
C THR A 55 1.90 10.74 9.98
N ASN A 56 3.02 11.27 10.48
CA ASN A 56 4.36 10.91 9.99
C ASN A 56 4.55 9.40 9.96
N ALA A 57 4.99 8.87 8.82
CA ALA A 57 5.43 7.50 8.71
C ALA A 57 6.80 7.36 9.40
N THR A 58 6.81 7.06 10.70
CA THR A 58 8.06 6.98 11.49
C THR A 58 8.66 5.58 11.48
N GLY A 59 9.97 5.50 11.21
CA GLY A 59 10.83 4.36 11.56
C GLY A 59 10.29 2.98 11.16
N GLU A 60 10.05 2.15 12.18
CA GLU A 60 9.72 0.72 12.06
C GLU A 60 8.39 0.46 11.34
N ASP A 61 7.39 1.33 11.49
CA ASP A 61 6.12 1.19 10.76
C ASP A 61 6.31 1.39 9.25
N SER A 62 7.21 2.29 8.84
CA SER A 62 7.55 2.50 7.45
C SER A 62 8.31 1.30 6.87
N LEU A 63 9.23 0.73 7.65
CA LEU A 63 9.98 -0.47 7.27
C LEU A 63 9.07 -1.70 7.15
N ASN A 64 8.18 -1.91 8.12
CA ASN A 64 7.22 -3.01 8.12
C ASN A 64 6.24 -2.91 6.95
N LYS A 65 5.74 -1.70 6.65
CA LYS A 65 4.87 -1.49 5.48
C LYS A 65 5.60 -1.66 4.16
N ALA A 66 6.87 -1.25 4.08
CA ALA A 66 7.70 -1.46 2.89
C ALA A 66 7.98 -2.95 2.66
N ALA A 67 8.34 -3.69 3.71
CA ALA A 67 8.53 -5.15 3.63
C ALA A 67 7.23 -5.87 3.20
N ALA A 68 6.10 -5.49 3.80
CA ALA A 68 4.81 -6.11 3.49
C ALA A 68 4.24 -5.75 2.11
N PHE A 69 4.72 -4.69 1.46
CA PHE A 69 4.16 -4.20 0.19
C PHE A 69 4.28 -5.24 -0.93
N ASP A 70 5.45 -5.85 -1.08
CA ASP A 70 5.68 -6.86 -2.13
C ASP A 70 5.26 -8.28 -1.70
N ASP A 71 5.20 -8.58 -0.39
CA ASP A 71 4.81 -9.89 0.12
C ASP A 71 3.39 -10.31 -0.31
N GLY A 72 2.46 -9.36 -0.39
CA GLY A 72 1.10 -9.60 -0.86
C GLY A 72 1.02 -9.88 -2.36
N HIS A 73 1.91 -9.27 -3.14
CA HIS A 73 1.90 -9.26 -4.61
C HIS A 73 2.76 -10.38 -5.21
N SER A 74 3.81 -10.81 -4.49
CA SER A 74 4.79 -11.80 -4.93
C SER A 74 4.75 -13.09 -4.11
N LYS A 75 3.56 -13.51 -3.65
CA LYS A 75 3.37 -14.83 -3.04
C LYS A 75 2.93 -15.87 -4.06
N GLN A 76 3.55 -17.04 -4.00
CA GLN A 76 3.10 -18.21 -4.76
C GLN A 76 1.89 -18.85 -4.06
N ASN A 77 0.68 -18.50 -4.49
CA ASN A 77 -0.57 -19.05 -3.95
C ASN A 77 -1.12 -20.21 -4.80
N LEU A 78 -0.30 -21.26 -4.99
CA LEU A 78 -0.75 -22.45 -5.71
C LEU A 78 -1.53 -23.38 -4.77
N SER A 79 -2.73 -23.79 -5.19
CA SER A 79 -3.49 -24.82 -4.50
C SER A 79 -2.70 -26.14 -4.46
N VAL A 80 -2.92 -26.93 -3.40
CA VAL A 80 -2.43 -28.29 -3.29
C VAL A 80 -3.24 -29.15 -4.28
N ASN A 81 -2.58 -29.84 -5.19
CA ASN A 81 -3.25 -30.70 -6.17
C ASN A 81 -3.20 -32.19 -5.76
N GLN A 82 -3.83 -33.08 -6.54
CA GLN A 82 -3.81 -34.52 -6.30
C GLN A 82 -2.43 -35.18 -6.41
N ASN A 83 -1.44 -34.50 -6.99
CA ASN A 83 -0.04 -34.96 -7.05
C ASN A 83 0.77 -34.52 -5.82
N ASP A 84 0.25 -33.55 -5.06
CA ASP A 84 0.86 -32.98 -3.85
C ASP A 84 0.39 -33.72 -2.58
N GLN A 85 0.10 -35.03 -2.65
CA GLN A 85 -0.61 -35.79 -1.60
C GLN A 85 0.01 -35.71 -0.20
N ARG A 86 1.31 -35.39 -0.13
CA ARG A 86 2.03 -35.25 1.14
C ARG A 86 2.12 -33.80 1.64
N LEU A 87 1.77 -32.79 0.86
CA LEU A 87 1.95 -31.39 1.23
C LEU A 87 0.73 -30.89 2.01
N LEU A 88 0.96 -30.41 3.24
CA LEU A 88 -0.06 -29.85 4.13
C LEU A 88 -0.13 -28.32 4.02
N GLU A 89 1.04 -27.66 3.91
CA GLU A 89 1.11 -26.19 3.86
C GLU A 89 2.30 -25.73 3.01
N LYS A 90 2.10 -24.65 2.24
CA LYS A 90 3.11 -23.99 1.40
C LYS A 90 3.34 -22.57 1.95
N PRO A 91 4.27 -22.38 2.91
CA PRO A 91 4.43 -21.12 3.65
C PRO A 91 5.01 -19.97 2.81
N GLY A 92 5.58 -20.25 1.63
CA GLY A 92 6.09 -19.24 0.70
C GLY A 92 7.43 -19.62 0.10
N ALA A 93 8.01 -18.70 -0.69
CA ALA A 93 9.31 -18.88 -1.31
C ALA A 93 10.43 -18.98 -0.26
N GLY A 94 11.40 -19.86 -0.47
CA GLY A 94 12.57 -20.02 0.41
C GLY A 94 12.30 -20.77 1.74
N LEU A 95 11.05 -21.13 2.03
CA LEU A 95 10.68 -21.89 3.23
C LEU A 95 10.28 -23.33 2.85
N LEU A 96 10.68 -24.30 3.67
CA LEU A 96 10.31 -25.69 3.46
C LEU A 96 8.80 -25.87 3.70
N PRO A 97 8.08 -26.57 2.81
CA PRO A 97 6.67 -26.84 2.99
C PRO A 97 6.45 -27.84 4.13
N LYS A 98 5.32 -27.70 4.83
CA LYS A 98 4.91 -28.70 5.82
C LYS A 98 4.38 -29.92 5.08
N VAL A 99 4.87 -31.09 5.43
CA VAL A 99 4.49 -32.36 4.81
C VAL A 99 3.89 -33.31 5.84
N GLN A 100 3.03 -34.23 5.38
CA GLN A 100 2.56 -35.36 6.14
C GLN A 100 3.68 -36.39 6.28
N GLY A 101 4.03 -36.73 7.51
CA GLY A 101 5.15 -37.61 7.87
C GLY A 101 6.32 -36.87 8.54
N PRO A 102 7.54 -37.45 8.54
CA PRO A 102 8.70 -36.83 9.16
C PRO A 102 8.99 -35.46 8.56
N ASN A 103 9.11 -34.45 9.42
CA ASN A 103 9.43 -33.10 9.00
C ASN A 103 10.88 -33.04 8.51
N ILE A 104 11.10 -32.48 7.31
CA ILE A 104 12.47 -32.30 6.79
C ILE A 104 13.03 -31.04 7.43
N MET A 105 13.98 -31.21 8.34
CA MET A 105 14.73 -30.10 8.93
C MET A 105 16.06 -29.98 8.17
N ILE A 106 16.28 -28.84 7.50
CA ILE A 106 17.60 -28.51 6.96
C ILE A 106 18.35 -27.77 8.07
N GLU A 107 19.21 -28.49 8.78
CA GLU A 107 20.16 -27.85 9.67
C GLU A 107 21.26 -27.18 8.83
N PRO A 108 21.68 -25.96 9.19
CA PRO A 108 22.81 -25.32 8.52
C PRO A 108 24.05 -26.22 8.66
N PRO A 109 24.92 -26.26 7.63
CA PRO A 109 26.11 -27.13 7.64
C PRO A 109 27.09 -26.78 8.78
N VAL A 110 26.92 -25.60 9.38
CA VAL A 110 27.66 -25.14 10.54
C VAL A 110 26.68 -24.68 11.63
N LYS A 111 27.00 -25.01 12.88
CA LYS A 111 26.20 -24.65 14.06
C LYS A 111 26.22 -23.16 14.36
N GLU A 112 27.23 -22.45 13.85
CA GLU A 112 27.44 -21.02 14.07
C GLU A 112 28.20 -20.42 12.89
N GLY A 113 27.84 -19.19 12.52
CA GLY A 113 28.58 -18.39 11.54
C GLY A 113 29.66 -17.58 12.25
N THR A 114 30.90 -17.65 11.78
CA THR A 114 31.95 -16.73 12.24
C THR A 114 31.64 -15.32 11.73
N LYS A 115 31.35 -14.39 12.63
CA LYS A 115 31.13 -12.97 12.30
C LYS A 115 32.46 -12.36 11.82
N VAL A 116 32.59 -12.15 10.52
CA VAL A 116 33.73 -11.42 9.95
C VAL A 116 33.52 -9.92 10.17
N ASN A 117 34.34 -9.32 11.02
CA ASN A 117 34.36 -7.87 11.22
C ASN A 117 35.22 -7.24 10.12
N ALA A 118 34.63 -6.95 8.96
CA ALA A 118 35.34 -6.20 7.93
C ALA A 118 35.43 -4.73 8.36
N ALA A 119 36.62 -4.29 8.77
CA ALA A 119 36.90 -2.88 8.92
C ALA A 119 36.99 -2.27 7.51
N PRO A 120 36.27 -1.17 7.20
CA PRO A 120 36.48 -0.45 5.96
C PRO A 120 37.91 0.12 5.94
N GLN A 121 38.62 -0.05 4.81
CA GLN A 121 39.86 0.66 4.53
C GLN A 121 39.57 2.05 3.96
#